data_AF-A0A316X9V1-F1
#
_entry.id   AF-A0A316X9V1-F1
#
_cell.length_a   1.000
_cell.length_b   1.000
_cell.length_c   1.000
_cell.angle_alpha   90.00
_cell.angle_beta   90.00
_cell.angle_gamma   90.00
#
_symmetry.space_group_name_H-M   'P 1'
#
loop_
_entity.id
_entity.type
_entity.pdbx_description
1 polymer ?
#
loop_
_entity_poly.entity_id
_entity_poly.type
_entity_poly.pdbx_seq_one_letter_code
_entity_poly.pdbx_strand_id
1 'polypeptide(L)' 'MNWLKIPLKIDVHNTIMKIEGINNEKDLFAFSRTLRNYQDLGLIRVPVKVKDKLSMQLMKIYKKI' A
#
# COMPACT_ATOMS: atom_id res chain seq x y z
N MET A 1 20.56 19.09 -13.65
CA MET A 1 19.34 19.52 -12.93
C MET A 1 19.04 18.50 -11.84
N ASN A 2 19.38 18.78 -10.58
CA ASN A 2 18.97 17.97 -9.43
C ASN A 2 17.53 18.36 -9.09
N TRP A 3 16.55 17.67 -9.68
CA TRP A 3 15.18 17.75 -9.22
C TRP A 3 15.14 17.08 -7.84
N LEU A 4 15.07 17.88 -6.77
CA LEU A 4 14.76 17.38 -5.44
C LEU A 4 13.43 16.62 -5.55
N LYS A 5 13.50 15.28 -5.57
CA LYS A 5 12.31 14.44 -5.45
C LYS A 5 11.75 14.64 -4.04
N ILE A 6 10.80 15.56 -3.91
CA ILE A 6 10.04 15.72 -2.67
C ILE A 6 9.11 14.51 -2.60
N PRO A 7 9.32 13.57 -1.65
CA PRO A 7 8.43 12.42 -1.55
C PRO A 7 7.04 12.92 -1.15
N LEU A 8 6.02 12.57 -1.95
CA LEU A 8 4.63 12.83 -1.62
C LEU A 8 4.27 12.06 -0.36
N LYS A 9 3.61 12.76 0.57
CA LYS A 9 3.07 12.15 1.77
C LYS A 9 1.84 11.34 1.36
N ILE A 10 1.88 10.04 1.58
CA ILE A 10 0.72 9.18 1.34
C ILE A 10 -0.38 9.52 2.35
N ASP A 11 -1.62 9.62 1.89
CA ASP A 11 -2.79 9.66 2.76
C ASP A 11 -2.97 8.27 3.40
N VAL A 12 -2.47 8.14 4.62
CA VAL A 12 -2.48 6.89 5.37
C VAL A 12 -3.90 6.40 5.62
N HIS A 13 -4.82 7.31 5.94
CA HIS A 13 -6.19 6.96 6.31
C HIS A 13 -6.95 6.40 5.09
N ASN A 14 -6.92 7.15 3.98
CA ASN A 14 -7.60 6.72 2.75
C ASN A 14 -6.95 5.45 2.16
N THR A 15 -5.63 5.31 2.28
CA THR A 15 -4.92 4.10 1.84
C THR A 15 -5.35 2.88 2.66
N ILE A 16 -5.46 3.02 3.98
CA ILE A 16 -5.95 1.94 4.87
C ILE A 16 -7.38 1.56 4.50
N MET A 17 -8.27 2.54 4.29
CA MET A 17 -9.65 2.26 3.86
C MET A 17 -9.70 1.49 2.53
N LYS A 18 -8.87 1.88 1.55
CA LYS A 18 -8.77 1.14 0.28
C LYS A 18 -8.32 -0.30 0.50
N ILE A 19 -7.32 -0.53 1.36
CA ILE A 19 -6.86 -1.88 1.70
C ILE A 19 -8.00 -2.71 2.31
N GLU A 20 -8.76 -2.15 3.24
CA GLU A 20 -9.89 -2.84 3.88
C GLU A 20 -11.01 -3.21 2.91
N GLY A 21 -11.21 -2.41 1.86
CA GLY A 21 -12.20 -2.68 0.81
C GLY A 21 -11.83 -3.83 -0.13
N ILE A 22 -10.56 -4.27 -0.15
CA ILE A 22 -10.10 -5.34 -1.03
C ILE A 22 -10.36 -6.70 -0.38
N ASN A 23 -11.17 -7.54 -1.02
CA ASN A 23 -11.60 -8.84 -0.48
C ASN A 23 -10.98 -10.06 -1.19
N ASN A 24 -10.08 -9.85 -2.15
CA ASN A 24 -9.40 -10.93 -2.87
C ASN A 24 -7.89 -10.69 -2.91
N GLU A 25 -7.12 -11.78 -2.96
CA GLU A 25 -5.67 -11.74 -2.90
C GLU A 25 -5.05 -11.02 -4.10
N LYS A 26 -5.59 -11.27 -5.29
CA LYS A 26 -5.07 -10.72 -6.56
C LYS A 26 -5.06 -9.19 -6.55
N ASP A 27 -6.15 -8.58 -6.14
CA ASP A 27 -6.28 -7.12 -6.07
C ASP A 27 -5.42 -6.53 -4.95
N LEU A 28 -5.30 -7.25 -3.82
CA LEU A 28 -4.47 -6.81 -2.70
C LEU A 28 -2.99 -6.81 -3.11
N PHE A 29 -2.58 -7.84 -3.84
CA PHE A 29 -1.24 -7.96 -4.40
C PHE A 29 -0.98 -6.86 -5.43
N ALA A 30 -1.89 -6.63 -6.37
CA ALA A 30 -1.79 -5.56 -7.37
C ALA A 30 -1.64 -4.18 -6.70
N PHE A 31 -2.43 -3.90 -5.67
CA PHE A 31 -2.33 -2.66 -4.90
C PHE A 31 -0.99 -2.52 -4.18
N SER A 32 -0.53 -3.59 -3.52
CA SER A 32 0.78 -3.61 -2.85
C SER A 32 1.95 -3.37 -3.81
N ARG A 33 1.87 -3.91 -5.03
CA ARG A 33 2.87 -3.73 -6.09
C ARG A 33 2.92 -2.29 -6.56
N THR A 34 1.77 -1.65 -6.74
CA THR A 34 1.68 -0.22 -7.08
C THR A 34 2.34 0.66 -6.01
N LEU A 35 2.07 0.40 -4.73
CA LEU A 35 2.73 1.11 -3.62
C LEU A 35 4.25 0.92 -3.63
N ARG A 36 4.73 -0.31 -3.88
CA ARG A 36 6.16 -0.59 -4.00
C ARG A 36 6.79 0.16 -5.17
N ASN A 37 6.17 0.15 -6.35
CA ASN A 37 6.68 0.89 -7.51
C ASN A 37 6.83 2.39 -7.23
N TYR A 38 5.83 3.01 -6.60
CA TYR A 38 5.93 4.43 -6.22
C TYR A 38 7.01 4.67 -5.17
N GLN A 39 7.21 3.73 -4.24
CA GLN A 39 8.28 3.80 -3.25
C GLN A 39 9.67 3.69 -3.90
N ASP A 40 9.86 2.73 -4.82
CA ASP A 40 11.12 2.48 -5.52
C ASP A 40 11.51 3.67 -6.43
N LEU A 41 10.52 4.34 -7.01
CA LEU A 41 10.71 5.59 -7.75
C LEU A 41 11.06 6.79 -6.86
N GLY A 42 11.00 6.63 -5.53
CA GLY A 42 11.19 7.70 -4.55
C GLY A 42 10.05 8.71 -4.52
N LEU A 43 8.87 8.34 -5.07
CA LEU A 43 7.72 9.24 -5.16
C LEU A 43 6.92 9.27 -3.86
N ILE A 44 6.88 8.17 -3.11
CA ILE A 44 6.20 8.09 -1.82
C ILE A 44 7.08 7.43 -0.76
N ARG A 45 6.77 7.70 0.51
CA ARG A 45 7.19 6.85 1.63
C ARG A 45 5.98 6.09 2.14
N VAL A 46 6.05 4.76 2.13
CA VAL A 46 4.99 3.90 2.66
C VAL A 46 5.20 3.71 4.18
N PRO A 47 4.30 4.22 5.04
CA PRO A 47 4.42 4.06 6.48
C PRO A 47 4.21 2.61 6.89
N VAL A 48 4.81 2.24 8.02
CA VAL A 48 4.69 0.89 8.62
C VAL A 48 3.22 0.48 8.78
N LYS A 49 2.36 1.38 9.26
CA LYS A 49 0.91 1.12 9.41
C LYS A 49 0.22 0.63 8.14
N VAL A 50 0.63 1.12 6.96
CA VAL A 50 0.06 0.69 5.67
C VAL A 50 0.52 -0.73 5.34
N LYS A 51 1.79 -1.06 5.62
CA LYS A 51 2.34 -2.40 5.43
C LYS A 51 1.67 -3.41 6.36
N ASP A 52 1.53 -3.08 7.63
CA ASP A 52 0.84 -3.91 8.62
C ASP A 52 -0.59 -4.19 8.17
N LYS A 53 -1.27 -3.16 7.65
CA LYS A 53 -2.64 -3.32 7.16
C LYS A 53 -2.75 -4.24 5.95
N LEU A 54 -1.82 -4.16 4.99
CA LEU A 54 -1.75 -5.10 3.86
C LEU A 54 -1.62 -6.55 4.37
N SER A 55 -0.69 -6.80 5.29
CA SER A 55 -0.49 -8.14 5.87
C SER A 55 -1.73 -8.62 6.62
N MET A 56 -2.35 -7.76 7.44
CA MET A 56 -3.59 -8.11 8.16
C MET A 56 -4.73 -8.44 7.21
N GLN A 57 -4.90 -7.65 6.13
CA GLN A 57 -5.96 -7.90 5.16
C GLN A 57 -5.72 -9.19 4.39
N LEU A 58 -4.48 -9.49 4.02
CA LEU A 58 -4.11 -10.75 3.39
C LEU A 58 -4.48 -11.95 4.29
N MET A 59 -4.15 -11.87 5.59
CA MET A 59 -4.56 -12.90 6.55
C MET A 59 -6.08 -13.02 6.66
N LYS A 60 -6.83 -11.92 6.60
CA LYS A 60 -8.30 -11.96 6.60
C LYS A 60 -8.87 -12.64 5.37
N ILE A 61 -8.27 -12.40 4.19
CA ILE A 61 -8.68 -13.04 2.93
C ILE A 61 -8.44 -14.55 3.03
N TYR A 62 -7.24 -14.98 3.47
CA TYR A 62 -6.95 -16.40 3.62
C TYR A 62 -7.80 -17.11 4.69
N LYS A 63 -8.20 -16.42 5.76
CA LYS A 63 -9.10 -17.00 6.78
C LYS A 63 -10.55 -17.14 6.33
N LYS A 64 -10.95 -16.44 5.26
CA LYS A 64 -12.30 -16.50 4.70
C LYS A 64 -12.45 -17.59 3.63
N ILE A 65 -11.33 -18.09 3.10
CA ILE A 65 -11.25 -19.21 2.16
C ILE A 65 -11.22 -20.50 2.97
#